data_AF-A0A8T8SAU3-F1
#
_entry.id   AF-A0A8T8SAU3-F1
#
_cell.length_a   1.000
_cell.length_b   1.000
_cell.length_c   1.000
_cell.angle_alpha   90.00
_cell.angle_beta   90.00
_cell.angle_gamma   90.00
#
_symmetry.space_group_name_H-M   'P 1'
#
loop_
_entity.id
_entity.type
_entity.pdbx_description
1 polymer ?
#
loop_
_entity_poly.entity_id
_entity_poly.type
_entity_poly.pdbx_seq_one_letter_code
_entity_poly.pdbx_strand_id
1 'polypeptide(L)'
;SAGVDPSTKVIIYSDGLDVEKCIDLAKFSKEIGIGAGFGIGTSLTNDFLKSSSSPSSTSSSVDVAEAPVPPERSLPASKQNKSKALNMVIKLSSINGKPTVKISDELSKNTGDKAEVAAVKRRFGLDGAEGAAGEGAVLG
;
A
#
# COMPACT_ATOMS: atom_id res chain seq x y z
N SER A 1 -0.82 -30.11 5.37
CA SER A 1 -1.27 -29.61 4.05
C SER A 1 -2.77 -29.80 3.94
N ALA A 2 -3.52 -28.80 3.49
CA ALA A 2 -4.99 -28.85 3.38
C ALA A 2 -5.49 -29.73 2.21
N GLY A 3 -4.60 -30.48 1.53
CA GLY A 3 -4.95 -31.36 0.41
C GLY A 3 -5.25 -30.62 -0.90
N VAL A 4 -5.03 -29.30 -0.95
CA VAL A 4 -5.27 -28.47 -2.13
C VAL A 4 -3.96 -28.20 -2.84
N ASP A 5 -3.94 -28.38 -4.15
CA ASP A 5 -2.82 -28.03 -5.02
C ASP A 5 -2.71 -26.49 -5.19
N PRO A 6 -1.64 -25.85 -4.68
CA PRO A 6 -1.44 -24.41 -4.79
C PRO A 6 -1.34 -23.91 -6.23
N SER A 7 -0.89 -24.74 -7.18
CA SER A 7 -0.73 -24.33 -8.59
C SER A 7 -2.06 -24.01 -9.28
N THR A 8 -3.16 -24.47 -8.70
CA THR A 8 -4.53 -24.17 -9.15
C THR A 8 -5.11 -22.89 -8.53
N LYS A 9 -4.36 -22.23 -7.63
CA LYS A 9 -4.79 -21.04 -6.89
C LYS A 9 -4.01 -19.82 -7.34
N VAL A 10 -4.61 -18.66 -7.07
CA VAL A 10 -4.04 -17.35 -7.39
C VAL A 10 -4.07 -16.48 -6.14
N ILE A 11 -2.96 -15.84 -5.82
CA ILE A 11 -2.91 -14.74 -4.85
C ILE A 11 -3.10 -13.43 -5.62
N ILE A 12 -4.02 -12.61 -5.15
CA ILE A 12 -4.19 -11.24 -5.65
C ILE A 12 -3.48 -10.29 -4.69
N TYR A 13 -2.37 -9.73 -5.15
CA TYR A 13 -1.63 -8.70 -4.43
C TYR A 13 -2.25 -7.34 -4.75
N SER A 14 -2.57 -6.55 -3.73
CA SER A 14 -3.23 -5.25 -3.94
C SER A 14 -2.81 -4.15 -2.94
N ASP A 15 -1.89 -4.43 -2.02
CA ASP A 15 -1.47 -3.44 -1.03
C ASP A 15 -0.31 -2.58 -1.55
N GLY A 16 -0.62 -1.35 -1.96
CA GLY A 16 0.38 -0.31 -2.21
C GLY A 16 1.46 -0.70 -3.24
N LEU A 17 1.04 -1.32 -4.35
CA LEU A 17 1.93 -1.83 -5.39
C LEU A 17 2.45 -0.73 -6.34
N ASP A 18 3.70 -0.89 -6.76
CA ASP A 18 4.36 -0.27 -7.91
C ASP A 18 4.86 -1.37 -8.86
N VAL A 19 5.45 -1.00 -9.99
CA VAL A 19 5.86 -1.96 -11.04
C VAL A 19 6.95 -2.89 -10.52
N GLU A 20 7.92 -2.35 -9.78
CA GLU A 20 9.04 -3.09 -9.23
C GLU A 20 8.58 -4.17 -8.25
N LYS A 21 7.68 -3.82 -7.31
CA LYS A 21 7.09 -4.81 -6.39
C LYS A 21 6.32 -5.90 -7.12
N CYS A 22 5.59 -5.56 -8.19
CA CYS A 22 4.85 -6.56 -8.96
C CYS A 22 5.79 -7.58 -9.60
N ILE A 23 6.93 -7.12 -10.13
CA ILE A 23 7.95 -8.00 -10.74
C ILE A 23 8.52 -8.96 -9.68
N ASP A 24 8.87 -8.45 -8.51
CA ASP A 24 9.47 -9.27 -7.45
C ASP A 24 8.46 -10.29 -6.88
N LEU A 25 7.22 -9.88 -6.66
CA LEU A 25 6.14 -10.77 -6.21
C LEU A 25 5.79 -11.81 -7.27
N ALA A 26 5.84 -11.48 -8.56
CA ALA A 26 5.60 -12.42 -9.65
C ALA A 26 6.69 -13.51 -9.70
N LYS A 27 7.97 -13.12 -9.55
CA LYS A 27 9.08 -14.07 -9.46
C LYS A 27 8.90 -15.01 -8.28
N PHE A 28 8.65 -14.46 -7.10
CA PHE A 28 8.44 -15.25 -5.88
C PHE A 28 7.27 -16.21 -6.01
N SER A 29 6.13 -15.76 -6.54
CA SER A 29 4.94 -16.60 -6.74
C SER A 29 5.21 -17.76 -7.70
N LYS A 30 5.99 -17.51 -8.75
CA LYS A 30 6.41 -18.54 -9.70
C LYS A 30 7.33 -19.58 -9.05
N GLU A 31 8.27 -19.14 -8.20
CA GLU A 31 9.19 -20.02 -7.46
C GLU A 31 8.45 -20.96 -6.49
N ILE A 32 7.41 -20.45 -5.81
CA ILE A 32 6.61 -21.24 -4.87
C ILE A 32 5.49 -22.04 -5.56
N GLY A 33 5.30 -21.88 -6.87
CA GLY A 33 4.31 -22.62 -7.66
C GLY A 33 2.86 -22.20 -7.43
N ILE A 34 2.60 -20.91 -7.19
CA ILE A 34 1.24 -20.34 -7.10
C ILE A 34 1.02 -19.25 -8.16
N GLY A 35 -0.20 -19.13 -8.66
CA GLY A 35 -0.56 -18.05 -9.56
C GLY A 35 -0.55 -16.69 -8.86
N ALA A 36 -0.30 -15.61 -9.61
CA ALA A 36 -0.29 -14.24 -9.11
C ALA A 36 -1.13 -13.30 -9.98
N GLY A 37 -1.88 -12.41 -9.34
CA GLY A 37 -2.54 -11.26 -9.96
C GLY A 37 -2.27 -9.98 -9.17
N PHE A 38 -2.37 -8.82 -9.83
CA PHE A 38 -1.95 -7.53 -9.27
C PHE A 38 -3.02 -6.46 -9.43
N GLY A 39 -3.51 -5.93 -8.31
CA GLY A 39 -4.38 -4.76 -8.27
C GLY A 39 -3.55 -3.50 -8.02
N ILE A 40 -3.24 -2.73 -9.06
CA ILE A 40 -2.43 -1.52 -8.96
C ILE A 40 -3.34 -0.28 -8.90
N GLY A 41 -3.38 0.37 -7.74
CA GLY A 41 -4.22 1.56 -7.49
C GLY A 41 -3.45 2.87 -7.66
N THR A 42 -3.11 3.52 -6.54
CA THR A 42 -2.52 4.87 -6.49
C THR A 42 -1.31 5.05 -7.39
N SER A 43 -0.40 4.06 -7.47
CA SER A 43 0.79 4.16 -8.32
C SER A 43 0.47 4.20 -9.81
N LEU A 44 -0.67 3.68 -10.24
CA LEU A 44 -1.12 3.70 -11.62
C LEU A 44 -1.92 4.96 -11.95
N THR A 45 -2.82 5.36 -11.06
CA THR A 45 -3.84 6.39 -11.36
C THR A 45 -3.57 7.76 -10.75
N ASN A 46 -2.62 7.88 -9.80
CA ASN A 46 -2.33 9.14 -9.10
C ASN A 46 -0.81 9.32 -8.84
N ASP A 47 -0.04 9.24 -9.92
CA ASP A 47 1.42 9.41 -9.93
C ASP A 47 1.86 10.65 -10.74
N PHE A 48 1.58 11.83 -10.19
CA PHE A 48 1.82 13.12 -10.84
C PHE A 48 3.02 13.88 -10.27
N LEU A 49 3.65 14.69 -11.12
CA LEU A 49 4.62 15.70 -10.70
C LEU A 49 3.91 17.02 -10.41
N LYS A 50 4.51 17.85 -9.55
CA LYS A 50 4.06 19.24 -9.37
C LYS A 50 4.33 19.99 -10.67
N SER A 51 3.31 20.64 -11.22
CA SER A 51 3.55 21.72 -12.17
C SER A 51 4.33 22.80 -11.42
N SER A 52 5.47 23.24 -11.96
CA SER A 52 6.24 24.36 -11.39
C SER A 52 5.29 25.50 -11.01
N SER A 53 5.47 26.05 -9.81
CA SER A 53 4.59 27.09 -9.27
C SER A 53 4.44 28.28 -10.21
N SER A 54 3.25 28.86 -10.23
CA SER A 54 2.91 30.17 -10.78
C SER A 54 4.06 31.19 -10.64
N PRO A 55 4.28 32.06 -11.65
CA PRO A 55 5.44 32.95 -11.66
C PRO A 55 5.34 33.95 -10.51
N SER A 56 6.26 33.85 -9.56
CA SER A 56 6.60 34.98 -8.71
C SER A 56 7.28 36.04 -9.58
N SER A 57 6.53 37.09 -9.91
CA SER A 57 7.01 38.43 -10.32
C SER A 57 8.26 38.52 -11.22
N THR A 58 7.99 38.88 -12.48
CA THR A 58 8.75 39.82 -13.35
C THR A 58 9.61 39.25 -14.50
N SER A 59 9.18 39.68 -15.70
CA SER A 59 9.94 39.98 -16.93
C SER A 59 10.04 38.93 -18.05
N SER A 60 9.29 39.28 -19.12
CA SER A 60 9.68 39.27 -20.54
C SER A 60 9.48 38.01 -21.39
N SER A 61 8.74 38.25 -22.48
CA SER A 61 8.72 37.54 -23.78
C SER A 61 7.83 36.30 -23.88
N VAL A 62 6.75 36.51 -24.65
CA VAL A 62 5.83 35.50 -25.17
C VAL A 62 6.45 34.84 -26.39
N ASP A 63 6.80 33.57 -26.27
CA ASP A 63 7.02 32.67 -27.42
C ASP A 63 6.03 31.50 -27.31
N VAL A 64 5.29 31.26 -28.38
CA VAL A 64 4.32 30.17 -28.48
C VAL A 64 5.10 28.88 -28.74
N ALA A 65 5.33 28.08 -27.70
CA ALA A 65 5.97 26.78 -27.84
C ALA A 65 4.92 25.67 -28.06
N GLU A 66 5.09 24.93 -29.16
CA GLU A 66 4.52 23.61 -29.41
C GLU A 66 4.54 22.76 -28.13
N ALA A 67 3.44 22.09 -27.79
CA ALA A 67 3.38 21.21 -26.62
C ALA A 67 4.49 20.16 -26.74
N PRO A 68 5.46 20.12 -25.80
CA PRO A 68 6.56 19.18 -25.91
C PRO A 68 6.01 17.77 -25.84
N VAL A 69 6.39 16.94 -26.81
CA VAL A 69 6.28 15.48 -26.72
C VAL A 69 6.80 15.09 -25.34
N PRO A 70 6.00 14.42 -24.48
CA PRO A 70 6.41 14.16 -23.11
C PRO A 70 7.73 13.38 -23.15
N PRO A 71 8.76 13.79 -22.40
CA PRO A 71 10.02 13.08 -22.38
C PRO A 71 9.73 11.64 -21.95
N GLU A 72 10.25 10.69 -22.73
CA GLU A 72 10.34 9.30 -22.33
C GLU A 72 10.85 9.27 -20.88
N ARG A 73 10.06 8.67 -19.97
CA ARG A 73 10.21 8.79 -18.50
C ARG A 73 11.58 8.22 -18.08
N SER A 74 12.61 9.03 -18.16
CA SER A 74 13.95 8.70 -17.70
C SER A 74 14.00 8.87 -16.19
N LEU A 75 14.03 7.73 -15.48
CA LEU A 75 14.43 7.56 -14.08
C LEU A 75 13.53 8.25 -13.03
N PRO A 76 13.48 7.72 -11.79
CA PRO A 76 12.51 8.15 -10.80
C PRO A 76 12.68 9.62 -10.50
N ALA A 77 11.60 10.38 -10.62
CA ALA A 77 11.56 11.77 -10.18
C ALA A 77 12.19 11.87 -8.79
N SER A 78 13.17 12.76 -8.65
CA SER A 78 13.69 13.10 -7.32
C SER A 78 12.48 13.42 -6.44
N LYS A 79 12.41 12.80 -5.24
CA LYS A 79 11.23 12.85 -4.34
C LYS A 79 10.67 14.27 -4.10
N GLN A 80 11.46 15.31 -4.36
CA GLN A 80 11.14 16.72 -4.19
C GLN A 80 10.02 17.23 -5.12
N ASN A 81 9.85 16.66 -6.32
CA ASN A 81 8.90 17.16 -7.33
C ASN A 81 7.60 16.36 -7.44
N LYS A 82 7.38 15.35 -6.61
CA LYS A 82 6.15 14.55 -6.64
C LYS A 82 4.96 15.32 -6.04
N SER A 83 3.83 15.33 -6.73
CA SER A 83 2.55 15.73 -6.18
C SER A 83 1.99 14.57 -5.37
N LYS A 84 1.81 14.74 -4.06
CA LYS A 84 1.41 13.66 -3.18
C LYS A 84 -0.10 13.42 -3.31
N ALA A 85 -0.48 12.18 -3.63
CA ALA A 85 -1.87 11.76 -3.58
C ALA A 85 -2.47 11.96 -2.17
N LEU A 86 -3.71 12.42 -2.12
CA LEU A 86 -4.46 12.54 -0.88
C LEU A 86 -4.76 11.14 -0.32
N ASN A 87 -4.32 10.87 0.92
CA ASN A 87 -4.58 9.60 1.58
C ASN A 87 -5.91 9.68 2.35
N MET A 88 -6.95 9.09 1.80
CA MET A 88 -8.28 9.00 2.39
C MET A 88 -8.74 7.56 2.45
N VAL A 89 -9.54 7.25 3.46
CA VAL A 89 -10.14 5.93 3.66
C VAL A 89 -11.62 6.07 4.02
N ILE A 90 -12.43 5.17 3.49
CA ILE A 90 -13.82 4.97 3.93
C ILE A 90 -13.87 3.59 4.57
N LYS A 91 -14.42 3.54 5.78
CA LYS A 91 -14.54 2.30 6.55
C LYS A 91 -15.94 2.19 7.11
N LEU A 92 -16.43 0.96 7.17
CA LEU A 92 -17.63 0.66 7.94
C LEU A 92 -17.32 0.97 9.41
N SER A 93 -18.21 1.75 10.04
CA SER A 93 -18.04 2.17 11.43
C SER A 93 -18.96 1.41 12.40
N SER A 94 -20.19 1.09 11.97
CA SER A 94 -21.14 0.33 12.78
C SER A 94 -22.17 -0.41 11.91
N ILE A 95 -22.77 -1.46 12.48
CA ILE A 95 -23.94 -2.17 11.95
C ILE A 95 -24.93 -2.36 13.10
N ASN A 96 -26.21 -2.01 12.89
CA ASN A 96 -27.27 -2.14 13.90
C ASN A 96 -26.91 -1.50 15.26
N GLY A 97 -26.24 -0.35 15.24
CA GLY A 97 -25.77 0.36 16.44
C GLY A 97 -24.56 -0.26 17.14
N LYS A 98 -24.00 -1.37 16.64
CA LYS A 98 -22.80 -2.01 17.19
C LYS A 98 -21.55 -1.57 16.42
N PRO A 99 -20.43 -1.26 17.10
CA PRO A 99 -19.19 -0.85 16.44
C PRO A 99 -18.61 -2.01 15.62
N THR A 100 -17.97 -1.69 14.50
CA THR A 100 -17.22 -2.65 13.69
C THR A 100 -15.73 -2.46 13.87
N VAL A 101 -14.99 -3.57 13.87
CA VAL A 101 -13.52 -3.56 13.92
C VAL A 101 -12.93 -4.22 12.69
N LYS A 102 -11.77 -3.74 12.27
CA LYS A 102 -10.91 -4.40 11.28
C LYS A 102 -9.62 -4.80 11.98
N ILE A 103 -9.37 -6.11 12.06
CA ILE A 103 -8.10 -6.67 12.51
C ILE A 103 -7.24 -6.92 11.27
N SER A 104 -5.97 -6.53 11.34
CA SER A 104 -4.99 -6.66 10.25
C SER A 104 -3.82 -7.49 10.73
N ASP A 105 -3.13 -8.15 9.81
CA ASP A 105 -1.87 -8.87 10.11
C ASP A 105 -0.75 -7.91 10.55
N GLU A 106 -0.83 -6.65 10.10
CA GLU A 106 -0.02 -5.55 10.62
C GLU A 106 -0.68 -4.92 11.86
N LEU A 107 0.01 -5.00 13.01
CA LEU A 107 -0.49 -4.53 14.30
C LEU A 107 -0.93 -3.06 14.30
N SER A 108 -0.22 -2.22 13.56
CA SER A 108 -0.49 -0.78 13.44
C SER A 108 -1.70 -0.44 12.56
N LYS A 109 -2.25 -1.40 11.80
CA LYS A 109 -3.35 -1.19 10.84
C LYS A 109 -4.72 -1.64 11.36
N ASN A 110 -4.81 -2.01 12.65
CA ASN A 110 -6.06 -2.28 13.33
C ASN A 110 -6.90 -1.01 13.44
N THR A 111 -8.21 -1.09 13.17
CA THR A 111 -9.12 0.07 13.30
C THR A 111 -10.47 -0.29 13.87
N GLY A 112 -11.07 0.64 14.61
CA GLY A 112 -12.34 0.49 15.32
C GLY A 112 -12.21 0.96 16.77
N ASP A 113 -13.22 0.68 17.59
CA ASP A 113 -13.13 0.92 19.03
C ASP A 113 -12.01 0.08 19.66
N LYS A 114 -11.21 0.69 20.55
CA LYS A 114 -10.02 0.03 21.11
C LYS A 114 -10.36 -1.14 22.03
N ALA A 115 -11.44 -1.01 22.82
CA ALA A 115 -11.87 -2.06 23.72
C ALA A 115 -12.40 -3.25 22.91
N GLU A 116 -13.15 -2.98 21.83
CA GLU A 116 -13.65 -4.01 20.94
C GLU A 116 -12.51 -4.71 20.17
N VAL A 117 -11.51 -3.96 19.68
CA VAL A 117 -10.30 -4.54 19.06
C VAL A 117 -9.59 -5.47 20.03
N ALA A 118 -9.40 -5.06 21.29
CA ALA A 118 -8.75 -5.88 22.31
C ALA A 118 -9.58 -7.13 22.66
N ALA A 119 -10.91 -6.99 22.75
CA ALA A 119 -11.82 -8.10 23.00
C ALA A 119 -11.76 -9.13 21.87
N VAL A 120 -11.80 -8.68 20.60
CA VAL A 120 -11.67 -9.54 19.42
C VAL A 120 -10.30 -10.22 19.38
N LYS A 121 -9.20 -9.50 19.59
CA LYS A 121 -7.86 -10.10 19.64
C LYS A 121 -7.77 -11.20 20.69
N ARG A 122 -8.24 -10.95 21.92
CA ARG A 122 -8.28 -11.96 22.99
C ARG A 122 -9.14 -13.17 22.60
N ARG A 123 -10.30 -12.92 21.99
CA ARG A 123 -11.24 -13.99 21.59
C ARG A 123 -10.64 -14.95 20.56
N PHE A 124 -9.74 -14.47 19.71
CA PHE A 124 -9.07 -15.22 18.65
C PHE A 124 -7.59 -15.56 18.94
N GLY A 125 -7.08 -15.25 20.14
CA GLY A 125 -5.69 -15.56 20.53
C GLY A 125 -4.62 -14.73 19.78
N LEU A 126 -4.94 -13.49 19.44
CA LEU A 126 -4.06 -12.55 18.70
C LEU A 126 -3.41 -11.48 19.60
N ASP A 127 -3.50 -11.67 20.91
CA ASP A 127 -3.01 -10.79 21.97
C ASP A 127 -1.48 -10.87 22.17
N GLY A 128 -0.84 -11.98 21.80
CA GLY A 128 0.62 -12.16 21.94
C GLY A 128 1.48 -11.43 20.91
N ALA A 129 0.88 -10.87 19.86
CA ALA A 129 1.64 -10.18 18.81
C ALA A 129 2.14 -8.78 19.23
N GLU A 130 1.70 -8.24 20.37
CA GLU A 130 2.16 -6.93 20.88
C GLU A 130 3.53 -6.96 21.59
N GLY A 131 4.19 -8.12 21.77
CA GLY A 131 5.37 -8.25 22.65
C GLY A 131 6.64 -8.89 22.07
N ALA A 132 6.70 -9.31 20.81
CA ALA A 132 7.87 -10.04 20.26
C ALA A 132 8.97 -9.14 19.65
N ALA A 133 9.13 -7.92 20.15
CA ALA A 133 10.23 -7.03 19.78
C ALA A 133 10.98 -6.57 21.04
N GLY A 134 11.68 -7.50 21.68
CA GLY A 134 12.65 -7.17 22.73
C GLY A 134 12.68 -8.16 23.89
N GLU A 135 13.29 -9.34 23.70
CA GLU A 135 14.26 -9.87 24.66
C GLU A 135 15.00 -11.04 24.01
N GLY A 136 16.34 -10.99 24.03
CA GLY A 136 17.19 -12.05 23.52
C GLY A 136 17.05 -13.30 24.39
N ALA A 137 16.46 -14.36 23.83
CA ALA A 137 16.53 -15.69 24.42
C ALA A 137 17.94 -16.25 24.23
N VAL A 138 18.78 -16.10 25.25
CA VAL A 138 19.98 -16.92 25.44
C VAL A 138 19.51 -18.33 25.78
N LEU A 139 19.66 -19.26 24.85
CA LEU A 139 19.44 -20.69 25.09
C LEU A 139 20.70 -21.26 25.75
N GLY A 140 20.53 -21.73 26.98
CA GLY A 140 21.42 -22.69 27.64
C GLY A 140 20.94 -24.12 27.40
#